data_AF-A0AAJ1ESI8-F1
#
_entry.id   AF-A0AAJ1ESI8-F1
#
_cell.length_a   1.000
_cell.length_b   1.000
_cell.length_c   1.000
_cell.angle_alpha   90.00
_cell.angle_beta   90.00
_cell.angle_gamma   90.00
#
_symmetry.space_group_name_H-M   'P 1'
#
loop_
_entity.id
_entity.type
_entity.pdbx_description
1 polymer ?
#
loop_
_entity_poly.entity_id
_entity_poly.type
_entity_poly.pdbx_seq_one_letter_code
_entity_poly.pdbx_strand_id
1 'polypeptide(L)'
;DINNHLQVLEEVVETESVANQYLKAIKEDLNAPVKLIRTGNIFVDACLNAKIRNNDEVNYVVDAVIDRNVNIAQDKLCSLLFNLIDNATEAALK
;
A
#
# COMPACT_ATOMS: atom_id res chain seq x y z
N ASP A 1 1.33 -13.70 -0.06
CA ASP A 1 2.56 -13.38 0.69
C ASP A 1 2.83 -14.23 1.93
N ILE A 2 1.88 -14.44 2.84
CA ILE A 2 2.16 -15.22 4.08
C ILE A 2 2.72 -16.63 3.82
N ASN A 3 2.23 -17.35 2.80
CA ASN A 3 2.79 -18.65 2.42
C ASN A 3 4.25 -18.58 1.96
N ASN A 4 4.64 -17.49 1.29
CA ASN A 4 6.03 -17.27 0.87
C ASN A 4 6.91 -16.97 2.09
N HIS A 5 6.43 -16.13 3.02
CA HIS A 5 7.15 -15.88 4.28
C HIS A 5 7.33 -17.15 5.11
N LEU A 6 6.34 -18.06 5.10
CA LEU A 6 6.44 -19.33 5.81
C LEU A 6 7.51 -20.24 5.19
N GLN A 7 7.55 -20.36 3.85
CA GLN A 7 8.60 -21.12 3.16
C GLN A 7 10.00 -20.59 3.45
N VAL A 8 10.19 -19.27 3.39
CA VAL A 8 11.48 -18.66 3.72
C VAL A 8 11.85 -18.92 5.19
N LEU A 9 10.87 -18.88 6.10
CA LEU A 9 11.09 -19.21 7.50
C LEU A 9 11.55 -20.67 7.70
N GLU A 10 10.93 -21.62 6.98
CA GLU A 10 11.32 -23.03 7.00
C GLU A 10 12.75 -23.26 6.51
N GLU A 11 13.22 -22.48 5.53
CA GLU A 11 14.59 -22.55 5.02
C GLU A 11 15.62 -21.98 5.99
N VAL A 12 15.28 -20.92 6.72
CA VAL A 12 16.23 -20.22 7.60
C VAL A 12 16.18 -20.67 9.07
N VAL A 13 15.25 -21.57 9.43
CA VAL A 13 15.03 -22.02 10.82
C VAL A 13 16.24 -22.71 11.43
N GLU A 14 17.10 -23.32 10.60
CA GLU A 14 18.35 -23.97 11.05
C GLU A 14 19.37 -22.96 11.60
N THR A 15 19.22 -21.67 11.27
CA THR A 15 20.07 -20.60 11.79
C THR A 15 19.24 -19.63 12.63
N GLU A 16 19.22 -19.87 13.95
CA GLU A 16 18.38 -19.13 14.90
C GLU A 16 18.52 -17.60 14.80
N SER A 17 19.72 -17.08 14.55
CA SER A 17 19.94 -15.64 14.39
C SER A 17 19.26 -15.06 13.15
N VAL A 18 19.27 -15.79 12.03
CA VAL A 18 18.66 -15.39 10.76
C VAL A 18 17.15 -15.51 10.84
N ALA A 19 16.64 -16.61 11.41
CA ALA A 19 15.22 -16.79 11.65
C ALA A 19 14.64 -15.68 12.55
N ASN A 20 15.35 -15.31 13.62
CA ASN A 20 14.92 -14.23 14.51
C ASN A 20 14.96 -12.86 13.82
N GLN A 21 15.94 -12.58 12.96
CA GLN A 21 15.96 -11.36 12.15
C GLN A 21 14.80 -11.30 11.17
N TYR A 22 14.52 -12.41 10.48
CA TYR A 22 13.42 -12.47 9.51
C TYR A 22 12.05 -12.33 10.19
N LEU A 23 11.85 -12.98 11.34
CA LEU A 23 10.65 -12.80 12.16
C LEU A 23 10.46 -11.35 12.63
N LYS A 24 11.56 -10.67 12.97
CA LYS A 24 11.53 -9.26 13.35
C LYS A 24 11.12 -8.38 12.16
N ALA A 25 11.68 -8.62 10.98
CA ALA A 25 11.30 -7.90 9.76
C ALA A 25 9.82 -8.08 9.42
N ILE A 26 9.29 -9.32 9.48
CA ILE A 26 7.85 -9.58 9.28
C ILE A 26 7.02 -8.82 10.32
N LYS A 27 7.41 -8.84 11.59
CA LYS A 27 6.69 -8.12 12.65
C LYS A 27 6.74 -6.61 12.46
N GLU A 28 7.84 -6.06 12.00
CA GLU A 28 7.97 -4.62 11.73
C GLU A 28 7.12 -4.21 10.53
N ASP A 29 7.05 -5.03 9.49
CA ASP A 29 6.19 -4.81 8.33
C ASP A 29 4.70 -4.90 8.70
N LEU A 30 4.31 -5.90 9.49
CA LEU A 30 2.94 -6.05 10.01
C LEU A 30 2.53 -4.95 10.98
N ASN A 31 3.48 -4.43 11.77
CA ASN A 31 3.25 -3.34 12.73
C ASN A 31 3.54 -1.97 12.12
N ALA A 32 3.95 -1.89 10.85
CA ALA A 32 4.12 -0.62 10.18
C ALA A 32 2.78 0.11 10.27
N PRO A 33 2.76 1.37 10.73
CA PRO A 33 1.53 2.13 10.81
C PRO A 33 0.95 2.17 9.40
N VAL A 34 -0.14 1.44 9.17
CA VAL A 34 -0.87 1.50 7.91
C VAL A 34 -1.28 2.96 7.78
N LYS A 35 -0.59 3.72 6.92
CA LYS A 35 -0.97 5.08 6.56
C LYS A 35 -2.26 4.97 5.75
N LEU A 36 -3.36 4.69 6.46
CA LEU A 36 -4.68 4.64 5.87
C LEU A 36 -5.08 6.07 5.56
N ILE A 37 -5.05 6.40 4.28
CA ILE A 37 -5.62 7.64 3.80
C ILE A 37 -7.14 7.52 3.88
N ARG A 38 -7.76 8.52 4.49
CA ARG A 38 -9.20 8.60 4.71
C ARG A 38 -9.72 9.95 4.21
N THR A 39 -10.37 9.89 3.05
CA THR A 39 -10.95 11.04 2.35
C THR A 39 -12.45 11.20 2.61
N GLY A 40 -13.07 10.19 3.24
CA GLY A 40 -14.52 10.13 3.49
C GLY A 40 -15.29 9.34 2.43
N ASN A 41 -14.63 8.92 1.35
CA ASN A 41 -15.20 8.02 0.34
C ASN A 41 -14.46 6.68 0.33
N ILE A 42 -15.16 5.61 0.71
CA ILE A 42 -14.57 4.26 0.87
C ILE A 42 -13.87 3.75 -0.40
N PHE A 43 -14.34 4.14 -1.57
CA PHE A 43 -13.80 3.67 -2.84
C PHE A 43 -12.54 4.42 -3.25
N VAL A 44 -12.51 5.73 -2.99
CA VAL A 44 -11.30 6.53 -3.18
C VAL A 44 -10.24 6.14 -2.16
N ASP A 45 -10.62 5.92 -0.91
CA ASP A 45 -9.72 5.42 0.13
C ASP A 45 -9.12 4.08 -0.28
N ALA A 46 -9.92 3.16 -0.80
CA ALA A 46 -9.43 1.87 -1.30
C ALA A 46 -8.43 2.04 -2.46
N CYS A 47 -8.72 2.92 -3.43
CA CYS A 47 -7.82 3.16 -4.56
C CYS A 47 -6.48 3.77 -4.13
N LEU A 48 -6.54 4.82 -3.32
CA LEU A 48 -5.35 5.53 -2.83
C LEU A 48 -4.47 4.58 -2.02
N ASN A 49 -5.06 3.89 -1.06
CA ASN A 49 -4.33 2.95 -0.21
C ASN A 49 -3.78 1.75 -0.99
N ALA A 50 -4.46 1.30 -2.06
CA ALA A 50 -3.96 0.21 -2.90
C ALA A 50 -2.73 0.64 -3.73
N LYS A 51 -2.72 1.84 -4.32
CA LYS A 51 -1.59 2.28 -5.15
C LYS A 51 -0.38 2.72 -4.35
N ILE A 52 -0.61 3.45 -3.25
CA ILE A 52 0.48 4.01 -2.46
C ILE A 52 1.31 2.91 -1.80
N ARG A 53 0.67 1.87 -1.27
CA ARG A 53 1.36 0.69 -0.70
C ARG A 53 2.14 -0.14 -1.72
N ASN A 54 1.82 -0.03 -3.01
CA ASN A 54 2.53 -0.78 -4.05
C ASN A 54 3.74 -0.03 -4.59
N ASN A 55 3.98 1.21 -4.14
CA ASN A 55 5.01 2.11 -4.67
C ASN A 55 5.75 2.83 -3.54
N ASP A 56 6.27 2.08 -2.58
CA ASP A 56 6.88 2.62 -1.36
C ASP A 56 8.16 3.46 -1.60
N GLU A 57 8.71 3.42 -2.83
CA GLU A 57 9.83 4.23 -3.28
C GLU A 57 9.47 5.72 -3.48
N VAL A 58 8.18 6.02 -3.64
CA VAL A 58 7.69 7.39 -3.84
C VAL A 58 7.03 7.90 -2.56
N ASN A 59 7.44 9.10 -2.12
CA ASN A 59 6.79 9.76 -0.99
C ASN A 59 5.47 10.41 -1.41
N TYR A 60 4.35 9.87 -0.92
CA TYR A 60 3.03 10.42 -1.15
C TYR A 60 2.57 11.31 0.00
N VAL A 61 2.05 12.49 -0.35
CA VAL A 61 1.27 13.35 0.55
C VAL A 61 -0.13 13.46 -0.05
N VAL A 62 -1.14 13.04 0.70
CA VAL A 62 -2.53 13.08 0.25
C VAL A 62 -3.35 13.91 1.21
N ASP A 63 -3.91 15.00 0.69
CA ASP A 63 -4.92 15.82 1.35
C ASP A 63 -6.14 15.89 0.43
N ALA A 64 -7.20 15.18 0.79
CA ALA A 64 -8.39 15.05 -0.02
C ALA A 64 -9.63 14.86 0.85
N VAL A 65 -10.69 15.61 0.53
CA VAL A 65 -12.01 15.49 1.14
C VAL A 65 -13.02 15.30 0.01
N ILE A 66 -13.79 14.23 0.07
CA ILE A 66 -14.76 13.89 -0.98
C ILE A 66 -16.16 13.91 -0.41
N ASP A 67 -17.01 14.74 -1.00
CA ASP A 67 -18.43 14.77 -0.67
C ASP A 67 -19.08 13.43 -1.06
N ARG A 68 -20.03 12.95 -0.25
CA ARG A 68 -20.79 11.73 -0.54
C ARG A 68 -21.68 11.88 -1.78
N ASN A 69 -21.99 13.11 -2.18
CA ASN A 69 -22.85 13.42 -3.32
C ASN A 69 -22.08 13.73 -4.62
N VAL A 70 -20.85 13.24 -4.77
CA VAL A 70 -20.12 13.39 -6.03
C VAL A 70 -20.91 12.73 -7.18
N ASN A 71 -21.32 13.55 -8.14
CA ASN A 71 -22.06 13.13 -9.34
C ASN A 71 -21.11 12.56 -10.41
N ILE A 72 -20.24 11.64 -10.01
CA ILE A 72 -19.33 10.92 -10.89
C ILE A 72 -19.50 9.45 -10.59
N ALA A 73 -19.66 8.64 -11.63
CA ALA A 73 -19.73 7.20 -11.49
C ALA A 73 -18.44 6.69 -10.84
N GLN A 74 -18.61 5.81 -9.86
CA GLN A 74 -17.53 5.40 -8.97
C GLN A 74 -16.40 4.66 -9.70
N ASP A 75 -16.75 3.81 -10.67
CA ASP A 75 -15.79 3.15 -11.56
C ASP A 75 -14.93 4.16 -12.32
N LYS A 76 -15.55 5.22 -12.84
CA LYS A 76 -14.85 6.31 -13.55
C LYS A 76 -13.93 7.09 -12.62
N LEU A 77 -14.39 7.38 -11.41
CA LEU A 77 -13.57 8.08 -10.41
C LEU A 77 -12.35 7.24 -10.03
N CYS A 78 -12.53 5.94 -9.79
CA CYS A 78 -11.43 5.03 -9.51
C CYS A 78 -10.44 4.97 -10.68
N SER A 79 -10.91 4.76 -11.92
CA SER A 79 -10.04 4.73 -13.11
C SER A 79 -9.25 6.02 -13.30
N LEU A 80 -9.89 7.18 -13.07
CA LEU A 80 -9.23 8.48 -13.15
C LEU A 80 -8.10 8.59 -12.12
N LEU A 81 -8.37 8.23 -10.87
CA LEU A 81 -7.39 8.29 -9.78
C LEU A 81 -6.23 7.34 -10.02
N PHE A 82 -6.49 6.10 -10.44
CA PHE A 82 -5.45 5.13 -10.75
C PHE A 82 -4.50 5.66 -11.84
N ASN A 83 -5.05 6.15 -12.95
CA ASN A 83 -4.24 6.69 -14.04
C ASN A 83 -3.41 7.91 -13.60
N LEU A 84 -3.99 8.80 -12.79
CA LEU A 84 -3.28 9.98 -12.32
C LEU A 84 -2.11 9.62 -11.39
N ILE A 85 -2.35 8.69 -10.45
CA ILE A 85 -1.32 8.23 -9.52
C ILE A 85 -0.22 7.46 -10.25
N ASP A 86 -0.58 6.58 -11.19
CA ASP A 86 0.39 5.84 -11.98
C ASP A 86 1.27 6.79 -12.79
N ASN A 87 0.69 7.77 -13.49
CA ASN A 87 1.44 8.77 -14.25
C ASN A 87 2.38 9.59 -13.35
N ALA A 88 1.92 10.00 -12.16
CA ALA A 88 2.75 10.75 -11.22
C ALA A 88 3.90 9.91 -10.64
N THR A 89 3.64 8.64 -10.35
CA THR A 89 4.62 7.68 -9.84
C THR A 89 5.69 7.39 -10.89
N GLU A 90 5.28 7.12 -12.13
CA GLU A 90 6.22 6.93 -13.25
C GLU A 90 7.09 8.16 -13.49
N ALA A 91 6.52 9.36 -13.37
CA ALA A 91 7.27 10.60 -13.53
C ALA A 91 8.25 10.87 -12.37
N ALA A 92 7.92 10.43 -11.15
CA ALA A 92 8.77 10.60 -9.97
C ALA A 92 9.94 9.59 -9.92
N LEU A 93 9.78 8.43 -10.55
CA LEU A 93 10.82 7.39 -10.62
C LEU A 93 11.74 7.51 -11.85
N LYS A 94 11.47 8.45 -12.75
CA LYS A 94 12.34 8.80 -13.89
C LYS A 94 13.36 9.87 -13.51
#